data_AF-A0A520YB54-F1
#
_entry.id   AF-A0A520YB54-F1
#
_cell.length_a   1.000
_cell.length_b   1.000
_cell.length_c   1.000
_cell.angle_alpha   90.00
_cell.angle_beta   90.00
_cell.angle_gamma   90.00
#
_symmetry.space_group_name_H-M   'P 1'
#
loop_
_entity.id
_entity.type
_entity.pdbx_description
1 polymer ?
#
loop_
_entity_poly.entity_id
_entity_poly.type
_entity_poly.pdbx_seq_one_letter_code
_entity_poly.pdbx_strand_id
1 'polypeptide(L)' 'MADVTVSQLAKTVGATVDRLLAQMKEAGLDHASAEQIVSDADKK' A
#
# COMPACT_ATOMS: atom_id res chain seq x y z
N MET A 1 -4.14 -5.28 13.81
CA MET A 1 -2.68 -5.37 14.02
C MET A 1 -2.13 -6.40 13.06
N ALA A 2 -1.90 -5.98 11.82
CA ALA A 2 -1.19 -6.75 10.81
C ALA A 2 -0.55 -5.67 9.91
N ASP A 3 0.61 -5.20 10.34
CA ASP A 3 1.47 -4.34 9.56
C ASP A 3 1.87 -5.10 8.29
N VAL A 4 1.18 -4.83 7.18
CA VAL A 4 1.46 -5.49 5.89
C VAL A 4 2.18 -4.51 4.99
N THR A 5 3.31 -4.92 4.43
CA THR A 5 4.04 -4.06 3.48
C THR A 5 3.21 -3.83 2.22
N VAL A 6 3.46 -2.73 1.49
CA VAL A 6 2.86 -2.47 0.17
C VAL A 6 3.02 -3.70 -0.74
N SER A 7 4.16 -4.40 -0.65
CA SER A 7 4.42 -5.66 -1.37
C SER A 7 3.47 -6.81 -1.00
N GLN A 8 3.17 -6.97 0.29
CA GLN A 8 2.23 -8.00 0.76
C GLN A 8 0.78 -7.63 0.43
N LEU A 9 0.43 -6.35 0.55
CA LEU A 9 -0.89 -5.86 0.17
C LEU A 9 -1.11 -6.06 -1.33
N ALA A 10 -0.15 -5.68 -2.17
CA ALA A 10 -0.17 -5.88 -3.62
C ALA A 10 -0.42 -7.35 -4.00
N LYS A 11 0.29 -8.29 -3.35
CA LYS A 11 0.06 -9.74 -3.54
C LYS A 11 -1.36 -10.16 -3.14
N THR A 12 -1.87 -9.62 -2.03
CA THR A 12 -3.22 -9.95 -1.50
C THR A 12 -4.33 -9.44 -2.42
N VAL A 13 -4.19 -8.21 -2.93
CA VAL A 13 -5.18 -7.62 -3.84
C VAL A 13 -4.98 -8.04 -5.31
N GLY A 14 -3.94 -8.84 -5.61
CA GLY A 14 -3.61 -9.26 -6.97
C GLY A 14 -3.16 -8.10 -7.87
N ALA A 15 -2.61 -7.03 -7.29
CA ALA A 15 -2.07 -5.88 -8.00
C ALA A 15 -0.54 -5.88 -7.95
N THR A 16 0.09 -5.15 -8.86
CA THR A 16 1.53 -4.86 -8.76
C THR A 16 1.77 -3.73 -7.76
N VAL A 17 2.95 -3.75 -7.11
CA VAL A 17 3.39 -2.69 -6.20
C VAL A 17 3.30 -1.32 -6.87
N ASP A 18 3.71 -1.24 -8.14
CA ASP A 18 3.66 -0.02 -8.94
C ASP A 18 2.23 0.54 -9.09
N ARG A 19 1.26 -0.32 -9.41
CA ARG A 19 -0.15 0.07 -9.52
C ARG A 19 -0.71 0.50 -8.17
N LEU A 20 -0.35 -0.20 -7.10
CA LEU A 20 -0.78 0.13 -5.75
C LEU A 20 -0.18 1.47 -5.28
N LEU A 21 1.09 1.73 -5.56
CA LEU A 21 1.76 3.02 -5.30
C LEU A 21 1.11 4.16 -6.09
N ALA A 22 0.75 3.92 -7.36
CA ALA A 22 0.02 4.91 -8.16
C ALA A 22 -1.33 5.26 -7.55
N GLN A 23 -2.13 4.27 -7.14
CA GLN A 23 -3.42 4.50 -6.49
C GLN A 23 -3.27 5.18 -5.11
N MET A 24 -2.24 4.81 -4.33
CA MET A 24 -1.94 5.46 -3.06
C MET A 24 -1.56 6.92 -3.25
N LYS A 25 -0.73 7.20 -4.25
CA LYS A 25 -0.36 8.57 -4.63
C LYS A 25 -1.57 9.39 -5.10
N GLU A 26 -2.48 8.79 -5.87
CA GLU A 26 -3.75 9.42 -6.25
C GLU A 26 -4.66 9.70 -5.04
N ALA A 27 -4.62 8.85 -4.02
CA ALA A 27 -5.34 9.04 -2.76
C ALA A 27 -4.66 10.07 -1.82
N GLY A 28 -3.50 10.63 -2.20
CA GLY A 28 -2.74 11.54 -1.36
C GLY A 28 -1.97 10.85 -0.23
N LEU A 29 -1.77 9.53 -0.33
CA LEU A 29 -0.96 8.77 0.59
C LEU A 29 0.49 8.79 0.09
N ASP A 30 1.37 9.47 0.83
CA ASP A 30 2.82 9.52 0.57
C ASP A 30 3.49 8.17 0.93
N HIS A 31 3.07 7.12 0.23
CA HIS A 31 3.76 5.84 0.20
C HIS A 31 4.65 5.82 -1.05
N ALA A 32 5.95 5.87 -0.84
CA ALA A 32 6.99 5.95 -1.86
C ALA A 32 7.75 4.64 -2.06
N SER A 33 7.51 3.61 -1.25
CA SER A 33 8.32 2.38 -1.29
C SER A 33 7.54 1.10 -1.01
N ALA A 34 7.94 0.03 -1.68
CA ALA A 34 7.39 -1.32 -1.57
C ALA A 34 7.49 -1.93 -0.15
N GLU A 35 8.41 -1.39 0.65
CA GLU A 35 8.73 -1.76 2.02
C GLU A 35 7.96 -0.92 3.05
N GLN A 36 7.26 0.15 2.63
CA GLN A 36 6.42 0.89 3.55
C GLN A 36 5.30 -0.03 4.07
N ILE A 37 5.08 0.08 5.37
CA ILE A 37 4.05 -0.64 6.07
C ILE A 37 2.73 0.08 5.83
N VAL A 38 1.78 -0.65 5.24
CA VAL A 38 0.39 -0.24 5.10
C VAL A 38 -0.33 -0.74 6.33
N SER A 39 -0.80 0.19 7.14
CA SER A 39 -1.62 -0.12 8.32
C SER A 39 -3.09 0.06 7.96
N ASP A 40 -3.96 -0.82 8.46
CA ASP A 40 -5.43 -0.70 8.34
C ASP A 40 -5.98 0.63 8.92
N ALA A 41 -5.13 1.41 9.60
CA ALA A 41 -5.43 2.73 10.16
C ALA A 41 -5.51 3.86 9.12
N ASP A 42 -5.04 3.67 7.88
CA ASP A 42 -5.18 4.66 6.79
C ASP A 42 -6.62 4.77 6.24
N LYS A 43 -7.55 3.99 6.79
CA LYS A 43 -8.97 4.06 6.47
C LYS A 43 -9.71 4.98 7.45
N LYS A 44 -9.67 6.28 7.20
CA LYS A 44 -10.69 7.22 7.69
C LYS A 44 -11.18 8.12 6.58
#